data_AF-A0A7Y9WGP4-F1
#
_entry.id   AF-A0A7Y9WGP4-F1
#
_cell.length_a   1.000
_cell.length_b   1.000
_cell.length_c   1.000
_cell.angle_alpha   90.00
_cell.angle_beta   90.00
_cell.angle_gamma   90.00
#
_symmetry.space_group_name_H-M   'P 1'
#
loop_
_entity.id
_entity.type
_entity.pdbx_description
1 polymer ?
#
loop_
_entity_poly.entity_id
_entity_poly.type
_entity_poly.pdbx_seq_one_letter_code
_entity_poly.pdbx_strand_id
1 'polypeptide(L)'
;MANPLSSSQSSLTLPQGMAITAEIKPGYEAILTREGLELVAALHRTFEPRRQQLLQARVERTKRLDAGERPDFLAETKPVRDGDWTIAPLPQDLQCRRVEITGPVERKMIINALNSGADSYMTDFEDSNAPSWDNQITGHINLMDAVRRTISLEQNGKSYTLNDKVATLIVRPRGWHLDEKHVTVDGKRVSGGIFDFALFMVHNAKELVARGSGPPTSICRSWKAIWKRVCGTRFSSPRRKPSACRAARFARRC
;
A
#
# COMPACT_ATOMS: atom_id res chain seq x y z
N MET A 1 23.98 -34.73 27.62
CA MET A 1 23.60 -34.61 26.21
C MET A 1 22.75 -33.37 26.06
N ALA A 2 23.32 -32.27 25.56
CA ALA A 2 22.60 -31.05 25.24
C ALA A 2 22.89 -30.73 23.78
N ASN A 3 21.81 -30.64 23.00
CA ASN A 3 21.81 -30.51 21.54
C ASN A 3 22.04 -29.03 21.17
N PRO A 4 23.06 -28.65 20.39
CA PRO A 4 23.18 -27.28 19.91
C PRO A 4 22.28 -27.14 18.67
N LEU A 5 21.12 -26.49 18.84
CA LEU A 5 20.35 -26.01 17.70
C LEU A 5 21.12 -24.86 17.04
N SER A 6 21.96 -25.21 16.08
CA SER A 6 22.52 -24.30 15.09
C SER A 6 21.38 -23.86 14.14
N SER A 7 20.67 -22.80 14.50
CA SER A 7 19.85 -22.05 13.55
C SER A 7 20.74 -21.01 12.87
N SER A 8 21.07 -21.26 11.61
CA SER A 8 21.72 -20.29 10.72
C SER A 8 20.80 -19.07 10.56
N GLN A 9 20.98 -18.04 11.39
CA GLN A 9 20.36 -16.74 11.18
C GLN A 9 20.99 -16.13 9.92
N SER A 10 20.25 -16.14 8.81
CA SER A 10 20.57 -15.29 7.66
C SER A 10 20.63 -13.84 8.14
N SER A 11 21.84 -13.28 8.27
CA SER A 11 22.00 -11.92 8.77
C SER A 11 21.45 -10.91 7.75
N LEU A 12 20.31 -10.32 8.06
CA LEU A 12 19.73 -9.23 7.24
C LEU A 12 20.68 -8.03 7.26
N THR A 13 20.94 -7.43 6.09
CA THR A 13 21.73 -6.20 6.00
C THR A 13 20.84 -4.98 6.24
N LEU A 14 20.73 -4.54 7.50
CA LEU A 14 19.84 -3.44 7.89
C LEU A 14 20.40 -2.04 7.52
N PRO A 15 19.56 -1.10 7.05
CA PRO A 15 19.94 0.30 6.87
C PRO A 15 20.52 0.90 8.16
N GLN A 16 21.39 1.90 8.02
CA GLN A 16 21.93 2.63 9.17
C GLN A 16 20.80 3.12 10.06
N GLY A 17 20.95 2.95 11.38
CA GLY A 17 19.97 3.39 12.37
C GLY A 17 18.68 2.57 12.44
N MET A 18 18.51 1.54 11.59
CA MET A 18 17.36 0.64 11.66
C MET A 18 17.63 -0.52 12.62
N ALA A 19 16.63 -0.89 13.43
CA ALA A 19 16.63 -2.12 14.20
C ALA A 19 15.30 -2.87 14.00
N ILE A 20 15.38 -4.20 13.93
CA ILE A 20 14.22 -5.10 13.90
C ILE A 20 14.32 -6.00 15.13
N THR A 21 13.30 -5.98 15.99
CA THR A 21 13.29 -6.72 17.26
C THR A 21 12.47 -8.01 17.20
N ALA A 22 11.76 -8.24 16.09
CA ALA A 22 10.96 -9.45 15.90
C ALA A 22 11.79 -10.61 15.36
N GLU A 23 11.28 -11.83 15.60
CA GLU A 23 11.82 -13.04 14.99
C GLU A 23 11.74 -12.99 13.47
N ILE A 24 12.82 -13.36 12.80
CA ILE A 24 12.89 -13.49 11.34
C ILE A 24 12.75 -14.98 11.00
N LYS A 25 11.54 -15.37 10.59
CA LYS A 25 11.26 -16.75 10.17
C LYS A 25 11.82 -16.99 8.76
N PRO A 26 12.11 -18.26 8.38
CA PRO A 26 12.52 -18.59 7.03
C PRO A 26 11.54 -18.04 5.98
N GLY A 27 12.06 -17.43 4.92
CA GLY A 27 11.30 -16.78 3.86
C GLY A 27 11.02 -15.28 4.08
N TYR A 28 11.20 -14.75 5.30
CA TYR A 28 10.97 -13.32 5.59
C TYR A 28 12.00 -12.43 4.91
N GLU A 29 13.20 -12.96 4.65
CA GLU A 29 14.26 -12.30 3.90
C GLU A 29 13.83 -11.90 2.48
N ALA A 30 12.84 -12.58 1.88
CA ALA A 30 12.29 -12.22 0.58
C ALA A 30 11.52 -10.89 0.62
N ILE A 31 10.97 -10.53 1.78
CA ILE A 31 10.25 -9.27 1.98
C ILE A 31 11.16 -8.22 2.63
N LEU A 32 11.94 -8.61 3.63
CA LEU A 32 12.83 -7.74 4.40
C LEU A 32 14.17 -7.51 3.67
N THR A 33 14.10 -7.28 2.37
CA THR A 33 15.26 -7.02 1.53
C THR A 33 15.88 -5.67 1.86
N ARG A 34 17.18 -5.51 1.55
CA ARG A 34 17.88 -4.24 1.72
C ARG A 34 17.16 -3.07 1.07
N GLU A 35 16.74 -3.22 -0.19
CA GLU A 35 16.02 -2.19 -0.95
C GLU A 35 14.69 -1.81 -0.29
N GLY A 36 13.92 -2.82 0.17
CA GLY A 36 12.68 -2.61 0.90
C GLY A 36 12.87 -1.80 2.17
N LEU A 37 13.85 -2.20 2.99
CA LEU A 37 14.16 -1.55 4.26
C LEU A 37 14.76 -0.15 4.08
N GLU A 38 15.56 0.08 3.03
CA GLU A 38 16.07 1.42 2.70
C GLU A 38 14.93 2.38 2.34
N LEU A 39 13.93 1.92 1.57
CA LEU A 39 12.76 2.75 1.29
C LEU A 39 11.98 3.05 2.57
N VAL A 40 11.79 2.07 3.45
CA VAL A 40 11.15 2.28 4.77
C VAL A 40 11.89 3.36 5.56
N ALA A 41 13.22 3.25 5.68
CA ALA A 41 14.04 4.22 6.41
C ALA A 41 13.97 5.63 5.80
N ALA A 42 14.06 5.73 4.47
CA ALA A 42 13.99 7.01 3.76
C ALA A 42 12.62 7.68 3.95
N LEU A 43 11.53 6.93 3.81
CA LEU A 43 10.18 7.45 4.01
C LEU A 43 9.93 7.84 5.47
N HIS A 44 10.38 7.01 6.42
CA HIS A 44 10.27 7.33 7.84
C HIS A 44 10.95 8.66 8.18
N ARG A 45 12.24 8.82 7.82
CA ARG A 45 12.99 10.05 8.08
C ARG A 45 12.35 11.29 7.44
N THR A 46 11.79 11.12 6.25
CA THR A 46 11.18 12.22 5.50
C THR A 46 9.83 12.65 6.08
N PHE A 47 8.99 11.69 6.50
CA PHE A 47 7.57 11.96 6.78
C PHE A 47 7.16 11.82 8.24
N GLU A 48 7.93 11.13 9.08
CA GLU A 48 7.58 10.92 10.48
C GLU A 48 7.40 12.24 11.25
N PRO A 49 8.27 13.27 11.10
CA PRO A 49 8.06 14.55 11.78
C PRO A 49 6.69 15.17 11.41
N ARG A 50 6.30 15.09 10.14
CA ARG A 50 5.01 15.60 9.68
C ARG A 50 3.85 14.74 10.16
N ARG A 51 4.01 13.41 10.23
CA ARG A 51 3.00 12.51 10.79
C ARG A 51 2.67 12.91 12.23
N GLN A 52 3.69 13.10 13.07
CA GLN A 52 3.50 13.49 14.47
C GLN A 52 2.80 14.84 14.61
N GLN A 53 3.19 15.84 13.81
CA GLN A 53 2.48 17.13 13.77
C GLN A 53 1.00 16.98 13.42
N LEU A 54 0.66 16.12 12.44
CA LEU A 54 -0.72 15.88 12.03
C LEU A 54 -1.52 15.11 13.10
N LEU A 55 -0.89 14.17 13.81
CA LEU A 55 -1.52 13.47 14.92
C LEU A 55 -1.81 14.42 16.10
N GLN A 56 -0.86 15.29 16.45
CA GLN A 56 -1.10 16.32 17.46
C GLN A 56 -2.20 17.31 17.02
N ALA A 57 -2.21 17.72 15.76
CA ALA A 57 -3.26 18.59 15.23
C ALA A 57 -4.67 17.95 15.31
N ARG A 58 -4.76 16.61 15.25
CA ARG A 58 -6.04 15.91 15.50
C ARG A 58 -6.47 16.06 16.95
N VAL A 59 -5.56 15.89 17.92
CA VAL A 59 -5.85 16.07 19.35
C VAL A 59 -6.34 17.49 19.61
N GLU A 60 -5.64 18.50 19.10
CA GLU A 60 -6.06 19.90 19.28
C GLU A 60 -7.40 20.20 18.59
N ARG A 61 -7.67 19.60 17.42
CA ARG A 61 -8.96 19.74 16.77
C ARG A 61 -10.08 19.10 17.59
N THR A 62 -9.86 17.91 18.14
CA THR A 62 -10.84 17.23 18.99
C THR A 62 -11.21 18.09 20.20
N LYS A 63 -10.23 18.68 20.90
CA LYS A 63 -10.51 19.60 22.02
C LYS A 63 -11.44 20.76 21.65
N ARG A 64 -11.26 21.35 20.47
CA ARG A 64 -12.13 22.45 20.02
C ARG A 64 -13.53 21.97 19.68
N LEU A 65 -13.66 20.80 19.05
CA LEU A 65 -14.95 20.19 18.77
C LEU A 65 -15.71 19.89 20.07
N ASP A 66 -15.03 19.34 21.07
CA ASP A 66 -15.60 19.06 22.39
C ASP A 66 -16.00 20.35 23.13
N ALA A 67 -15.29 21.47 22.88
CA ALA A 67 -15.64 22.79 23.39
C ALA A 67 -16.83 23.46 22.64
N GLY A 68 -17.43 22.77 21.66
CA GLY A 68 -18.62 23.24 20.95
C GLY A 68 -18.37 23.76 19.53
N GLU A 69 -17.13 23.79 19.04
CA GLU A 69 -16.85 24.05 17.62
C GLU A 69 -17.54 22.96 16.78
N ARG A 70 -18.28 23.35 15.74
CA ARG A 70 -18.89 22.39 14.81
C ARG A 70 -18.06 22.28 13.52
N PRO A 71 -17.90 21.09 12.93
CA PRO A 71 -17.24 20.96 11.64
C PRO A 71 -18.00 21.75 10.56
N ASP A 72 -17.28 22.59 9.82
CA ASP A 72 -17.81 23.31 8.67
C ASP A 72 -16.74 23.38 7.55
N PHE A 73 -17.13 23.84 6.36
CA PHE A 73 -16.24 24.03 5.24
C PHE A 73 -15.23 25.14 5.50
N LEU A 74 -13.94 24.85 5.27
CA LEU A 74 -12.87 25.83 5.41
C LEU A 74 -13.01 26.95 4.37
N ALA A 75 -13.10 28.19 4.81
CA ALA A 75 -13.20 29.37 3.92
C ALA A 75 -12.00 29.45 2.96
N GLU A 76 -10.80 29.18 3.44
CA GLU A 76 -9.54 29.20 2.67
C GLU A 76 -9.51 28.23 1.48
N THR A 77 -10.31 27.16 1.49
CA THR A 77 -10.37 26.19 0.39
C THR A 77 -11.53 26.42 -0.57
N LYS A 78 -12.30 27.51 -0.42
CA LYS A 78 -13.40 27.84 -1.32
C LYS A 78 -12.97 27.90 -2.79
N PRO A 79 -11.83 28.53 -3.16
CA PRO A 79 -11.37 28.56 -4.56
C PRO A 79 -11.11 27.17 -5.16
N VAL A 80 -10.75 26.19 -4.33
CA VAL A 80 -10.56 24.81 -4.78
C VAL A 80 -11.91 24.11 -5.01
N ARG A 81 -12.91 24.39 -4.16
CA ARG A 81 -14.24 23.78 -4.30
C ARG A 81 -15.03 24.35 -5.47
N ASP A 82 -14.86 25.65 -5.74
CA ASP A 82 -15.52 26.35 -6.84
C ASP A 82 -14.74 26.26 -8.17
N GLY A 83 -13.50 25.78 -8.13
CA GLY A 83 -12.63 25.72 -9.30
C GLY A 83 -13.03 24.62 -10.28
N ASP A 84 -12.77 24.85 -11.56
CA ASP A 84 -12.96 23.86 -12.62
C ASP A 84 -11.70 22.98 -12.75
N TRP A 85 -11.71 21.84 -12.07
CA TRP A 85 -10.63 20.85 -12.14
C TRP A 85 -11.18 19.44 -12.00
N THR A 86 -10.48 18.49 -12.62
CA THR A 86 -10.76 17.06 -12.48
C THR A 86 -9.50 16.32 -12.00
N ILE A 87 -9.69 15.12 -11.49
CA ILE A 87 -8.56 14.22 -11.22
C ILE A 87 -7.85 13.84 -12.53
N ALA A 88 -6.64 13.29 -12.41
CA ALA A 88 -5.95 12.70 -13.55
C ALA A 88 -6.74 11.50 -14.12
N PRO A 89 -6.56 11.16 -15.41
CA PRO A 89 -7.24 10.01 -16.03
C PRO A 89 -7.05 8.72 -15.23
N LEU A 90 -8.13 7.94 -15.11
CA LEU A 90 -8.10 6.67 -14.39
C LEU A 90 -7.45 5.58 -15.25
N PRO A 91 -6.57 4.75 -14.65
CA PRO A 91 -6.14 3.49 -15.24
C PRO A 91 -7.33 2.60 -15.65
N GLN A 92 -7.17 1.82 -16.71
CA GLN A 92 -8.25 1.02 -17.30
C GLN A 92 -8.87 0.03 -16.31
N ASP A 93 -8.05 -0.57 -15.45
CA ASP A 93 -8.40 -1.53 -14.41
C ASP A 93 -9.21 -0.91 -13.25
N LEU A 94 -9.27 0.42 -13.14
CA LEU A 94 -10.03 1.14 -12.13
C LEU A 94 -11.30 1.84 -12.67
N GLN A 95 -11.57 1.75 -13.97
CA GLN A 95 -12.76 2.34 -14.57
C GLN A 95 -14.05 1.60 -14.20
N CYS A 96 -13.99 0.29 -14.01
CA CYS A 96 -15.13 -0.54 -13.60
C CYS A 96 -14.91 -1.04 -12.17
N ARG A 97 -15.70 -0.55 -11.22
CA ARG A 97 -15.64 -0.88 -9.79
C ARG A 97 -17.06 -0.96 -9.20
N ARG A 98 -17.94 -1.75 -9.81
CA ARG A 98 -19.34 -1.89 -9.39
C ARG A 98 -19.45 -2.73 -8.13
N VAL A 99 -18.61 -3.76 -8.03
CA VAL A 99 -18.51 -4.63 -6.85
C VAL A 99 -17.07 -4.71 -6.39
N GLU A 100 -16.83 -4.41 -5.13
CA GLU A 100 -15.54 -4.56 -4.47
C GLU A 100 -15.67 -5.50 -3.28
N ILE A 101 -14.79 -6.48 -3.20
CA ILE A 101 -14.68 -7.37 -2.04
C ILE A 101 -13.51 -6.92 -1.16
N THR A 102 -13.66 -7.05 0.15
CA THR A 102 -12.61 -6.72 1.13
C THR A 102 -12.24 -7.94 1.93
N GLY A 103 -10.97 -8.10 2.31
CA GLY A 103 -10.57 -9.23 3.13
C GLY A 103 -9.11 -9.16 3.58
N PRO A 104 -8.75 -10.00 4.57
CA PRO A 104 -7.42 -10.00 5.15
C PRO A 104 -6.37 -10.48 4.15
N VAL A 105 -5.11 -10.33 4.53
CA VAL A 105 -3.93 -10.75 3.75
C VAL A 105 -3.57 -12.24 3.92
N GLU A 106 -4.51 -13.05 4.37
CA GLU A 106 -4.36 -14.50 4.50
C GLU A 106 -4.44 -15.16 3.11
N ARG A 107 -3.61 -16.17 2.89
CA ARG A 107 -3.34 -16.75 1.57
C ARG A 107 -4.58 -17.30 0.88
N LYS A 108 -5.40 -18.10 1.59
CA LYS A 108 -6.64 -18.66 1.06
C LYS A 108 -7.65 -17.56 0.75
N MET A 109 -7.78 -16.58 1.65
CA MET A 109 -8.70 -15.46 1.49
C MET A 109 -8.32 -14.58 0.30
N ILE A 110 -7.03 -14.33 0.06
CA ILE A 110 -6.56 -13.62 -1.13
C ILE A 110 -6.98 -14.35 -2.41
N ILE A 111 -6.74 -15.67 -2.49
CA ILE A 111 -7.10 -16.47 -3.68
C ILE A 111 -8.63 -16.41 -3.91
N ASN A 112 -9.41 -16.65 -2.88
CA ASN A 112 -10.88 -16.65 -2.98
C ASN A 112 -11.42 -15.26 -3.36
N ALA A 113 -10.88 -14.19 -2.79
CA ALA A 113 -11.32 -12.84 -3.07
C ALA A 113 -10.97 -12.41 -4.50
N LEU A 114 -9.77 -12.74 -4.98
CA LEU A 114 -9.36 -12.49 -6.37
C LEU A 114 -10.22 -13.27 -7.37
N ASN A 115 -10.63 -14.49 -7.02
CA ASN A 115 -11.48 -15.35 -7.86
C ASN A 115 -12.99 -15.11 -7.69
N SER A 116 -13.41 -14.18 -6.84
CA SER A 116 -14.82 -13.99 -6.46
C SER A 116 -15.74 -13.50 -7.57
N GLY A 117 -15.19 -12.99 -8.68
CA GLY A 117 -15.93 -12.31 -9.74
C GLY A 117 -16.21 -10.83 -9.47
N ALA A 118 -15.77 -10.29 -8.33
CA ALA A 118 -15.77 -8.85 -8.08
C ALA A 118 -14.89 -8.10 -9.09
N ASP A 119 -15.18 -6.81 -9.33
CA ASP A 119 -14.37 -5.99 -10.21
C ASP A 119 -13.01 -5.65 -9.55
N SER A 120 -12.99 -5.46 -8.23
CA SER A 120 -11.76 -5.26 -7.45
C SER A 120 -11.78 -5.94 -6.09
N TYR A 121 -10.59 -6.28 -5.58
CA TYR A 121 -10.38 -6.83 -4.25
C TYR A 121 -9.47 -5.90 -3.45
N MET A 122 -9.98 -5.37 -2.35
CA MET A 122 -9.18 -4.64 -1.38
C MET A 122 -8.62 -5.60 -0.33
N THR A 123 -7.34 -5.92 -0.46
CA THR A 123 -6.59 -6.65 0.58
C THR A 123 -6.22 -5.70 1.70
N ASP A 124 -6.31 -6.18 2.93
CA ASP A 124 -6.34 -5.32 4.09
C ASP A 124 -5.31 -5.69 5.15
N PHE A 125 -4.37 -4.77 5.38
CA PHE A 125 -3.42 -4.82 6.50
C PHE A 125 -3.92 -4.08 7.75
N GLU A 126 -5.10 -3.47 7.69
CA GLU A 126 -5.71 -2.66 8.75
C GLU A 126 -6.87 -3.38 9.45
N ASP A 127 -8.12 -2.89 9.36
CA ASP A 127 -9.19 -3.26 10.30
C ASP A 127 -9.57 -4.75 10.31
N SER A 128 -9.43 -5.46 9.20
CA SER A 128 -9.73 -6.91 9.12
C SER A 128 -8.53 -7.81 9.37
N ASN A 129 -7.35 -7.24 9.66
CA ASN A 129 -6.12 -7.99 9.90
C ASN A 129 -5.52 -7.65 11.27
N ALA A 130 -5.44 -8.63 12.16
CA ALA A 130 -4.68 -8.48 13.39
C ALA A 130 -3.21 -8.20 13.03
N PRO A 131 -2.62 -7.05 13.42
CA PRO A 131 -1.31 -6.63 12.93
C PRO A 131 -0.17 -7.29 13.72
N SER A 132 -0.19 -8.62 13.82
CA SER A 132 0.96 -9.40 14.28
C SER A 132 2.10 -9.26 13.27
N TRP A 133 3.36 -9.34 13.74
CA TRP A 133 4.52 -9.34 12.85
C TRP A 133 4.37 -10.39 11.75
N ASP A 134 3.91 -11.57 12.15
CA ASP A 134 3.74 -12.71 11.26
C ASP A 134 2.74 -12.44 10.13
N ASN A 135 1.58 -11.89 10.47
CA ASN A 135 0.53 -11.56 9.51
C ASN A 135 0.98 -10.47 8.54
N GLN A 136 1.74 -9.48 9.01
CA GLN A 136 2.23 -8.39 8.16
C GLN A 136 3.25 -8.91 7.13
N ILE A 137 4.26 -9.67 7.57
CA ILE A 137 5.29 -10.19 6.65
C ILE A 137 4.73 -11.27 5.73
N THR A 138 3.98 -12.24 6.27
CA THR A 138 3.34 -13.29 5.47
C THR A 138 2.31 -12.70 4.50
N GLY A 139 1.60 -11.64 4.90
CA GLY A 139 0.71 -10.91 4.01
C GLY A 139 1.45 -10.33 2.81
N HIS A 140 2.60 -9.69 3.01
CA HIS A 140 3.44 -9.22 1.90
C HIS A 140 3.95 -10.36 1.00
N ILE A 141 4.31 -11.51 1.56
CA ILE A 141 4.67 -12.71 0.77
C ILE A 141 3.48 -13.16 -0.10
N ASN A 142 2.29 -13.25 0.48
CA ASN A 142 1.10 -13.64 -0.25
C ASN A 142 0.77 -12.66 -1.38
N LEU A 143 0.90 -11.35 -1.14
CA LEU A 143 0.68 -10.34 -2.19
C LEU A 143 1.75 -10.40 -3.28
N MET A 144 3.00 -10.66 -2.91
CA MET A 144 4.10 -10.85 -3.86
C MET A 144 3.81 -12.00 -4.83
N ASP A 145 3.32 -13.13 -4.31
CA ASP A 145 2.90 -14.29 -5.09
C ASP A 145 1.64 -14.02 -5.92
N ALA A 146 0.65 -13.33 -5.33
CA ALA A 146 -0.62 -13.03 -6.00
C ALA A 146 -0.41 -12.14 -7.23
N VAL A 147 0.41 -11.10 -7.09
CA VAL A 147 0.77 -10.19 -8.19
C VAL A 147 1.50 -10.92 -9.32
N ARG A 148 2.38 -11.87 -8.97
CA ARG A 148 3.11 -12.71 -9.94
C ARG A 148 2.26 -13.84 -10.53
N ARG A 149 1.03 -14.04 -10.03
CA ARG A 149 0.13 -15.15 -10.35
C ARG A 149 0.69 -16.54 -10.01
N THR A 150 1.52 -16.61 -8.97
CA THR A 150 2.12 -17.86 -8.47
C THR A 150 1.53 -18.30 -7.12
N ILE A 151 0.61 -17.53 -6.56
CA ILE A 151 -0.06 -17.88 -5.31
C ILE A 151 -0.89 -19.16 -5.47
N SER A 152 -0.64 -20.12 -4.60
CA SER A 152 -1.37 -21.38 -4.52
C SER A 152 -1.46 -21.88 -3.08
N LEU A 153 -2.46 -22.69 -2.79
CA LEU A 153 -2.63 -23.32 -1.48
C LEU A 153 -3.20 -24.73 -1.64
N GLU A 154 -2.58 -25.71 -1.02
CA GLU A 154 -3.13 -27.04 -0.81
C GLU A 154 -3.63 -27.16 0.62
N GLN A 155 -4.93 -27.41 0.81
CA GLN A 155 -5.51 -27.56 2.15
C GLN A 155 -6.69 -28.52 2.11
N ASN A 156 -6.69 -29.51 3.02
CA ASN A 156 -7.77 -30.50 3.17
C ASN A 156 -8.09 -31.24 1.85
N GLY A 157 -7.05 -31.58 1.07
CA GLY A 157 -7.19 -32.25 -0.23
C GLY A 157 -7.76 -31.37 -1.36
N LYS A 158 -7.88 -30.05 -1.15
CA LYS A 158 -8.28 -29.09 -2.18
C LYS A 158 -7.12 -28.18 -2.55
N SER A 159 -6.94 -28.01 -3.86
CA SER A 159 -6.03 -27.04 -4.47
C SER A 159 -6.74 -25.72 -4.76
N TYR A 160 -6.14 -24.61 -4.35
CA TYR A 160 -6.61 -23.26 -4.63
C TYR A 160 -5.55 -22.52 -5.44
N THR A 161 -5.91 -22.05 -6.63
CA THR A 161 -5.06 -21.27 -7.54
C THR A 161 -5.86 -20.12 -8.14
N LEU A 162 -5.19 -19.16 -8.77
CA LEU A 162 -5.88 -18.05 -9.43
C LEU A 162 -6.49 -18.46 -10.76
N ASN A 163 -7.66 -17.90 -11.07
CA ASN A 163 -8.27 -17.98 -12.39
C ASN A 163 -7.50 -17.12 -13.41
N ASP A 164 -7.76 -17.30 -14.71
CA ASP A 164 -7.17 -16.47 -15.76
C ASP A 164 -7.54 -14.99 -15.62
N LYS A 165 -8.80 -14.74 -15.25
CA LYS A 165 -9.36 -13.43 -14.94
C LYS A 165 -9.64 -13.34 -13.44
N VAL A 166 -8.99 -12.38 -12.79
CA VAL A 166 -9.14 -12.07 -11.37
C VAL A 166 -9.52 -10.61 -11.17
N ALA A 167 -10.03 -10.28 -9.99
CA ALA A 167 -10.33 -8.92 -9.57
C ALA A 167 -9.06 -8.04 -9.52
N THR A 168 -9.20 -6.73 -9.76
CA THR A 168 -8.10 -5.77 -9.59
C THR A 168 -7.71 -5.69 -8.12
N LEU A 169 -6.45 -5.97 -7.79
CA LEU A 169 -5.93 -5.90 -6.43
C LEU A 169 -5.74 -4.45 -5.98
N ILE A 170 -6.30 -4.10 -4.83
CA ILE A 170 -6.12 -2.81 -4.16
C ILE A 170 -5.56 -3.09 -2.76
N VAL A 171 -4.51 -2.40 -2.34
CA VAL A 171 -3.92 -2.62 -1.01
C VAL A 171 -4.34 -1.53 -0.03
N ARG A 172 -4.83 -1.92 1.15
CA ARG A 172 -5.09 -1.02 2.28
C ARG A 172 -3.99 -1.16 3.34
N PRO A 173 -3.06 -0.20 3.46
CA PRO A 173 -2.08 -0.17 4.53
C PRO A 173 -2.72 0.31 5.84
N ARG A 174 -2.03 0.07 6.96
CA ARG A 174 -2.44 0.58 8.28
C ARG A 174 -2.58 2.10 8.32
N GLY A 175 -3.53 2.58 9.11
CA GLY A 175 -3.76 4.01 9.32
C GLY A 175 -2.62 4.73 10.05
N TRP A 176 -2.53 6.05 9.89
CA TRP A 176 -1.44 6.88 10.46
C TRP A 176 -1.24 6.79 11.97
N HIS A 177 -2.23 6.34 12.72
CA HIS A 177 -2.19 6.26 14.17
C HIS A 177 -1.54 4.95 14.66
N LEU A 178 -1.31 3.99 13.76
CA LEU A 178 -0.69 2.70 14.07
C LEU A 178 0.81 2.73 13.77
N ASP A 179 1.57 2.16 14.69
CA ASP A 179 3.01 1.96 14.56
C ASP A 179 3.33 0.50 14.24
N GLU A 180 4.42 0.28 13.52
CA GLU A 180 5.08 -1.01 13.42
C GLU A 180 6.05 -1.15 14.60
N LYS A 181 5.58 -1.77 15.69
CA LYS A 181 6.32 -1.82 16.96
C LYS A 181 7.63 -2.61 16.88
N HIS A 182 7.78 -3.48 15.88
CA HIS A 182 8.96 -4.34 15.75
C HIS A 182 10.11 -3.68 14.98
N VAL A 183 9.87 -2.52 14.35
CA VAL A 183 10.85 -1.83 13.51
C VAL A 183 11.07 -0.41 14.01
N THR A 184 12.32 -0.06 14.30
CA THR A 184 12.70 1.30 14.63
C THR A 184 13.70 1.85 13.62
N VAL A 185 13.69 3.16 13.43
CA VAL A 185 14.67 3.93 12.67
C VAL A 185 15.10 5.10 13.54
N ASP A 186 16.40 5.22 13.79
CA ASP A 186 17.01 6.25 14.63
C ASP A 186 16.36 6.30 16.03
N GLY A 187 16.04 5.11 16.58
CA GLY A 187 15.41 4.91 17.89
C GLY A 187 13.90 5.13 17.95
N LYS A 188 13.24 5.51 16.85
CA LYS A 188 11.80 5.77 16.79
C LYS A 188 11.06 4.66 16.04
N ARG A 189 9.87 4.29 16.52
CA ARG A 189 9.02 3.30 15.84
C ARG A 189 8.58 3.82 14.48
N VAL A 190 8.59 2.93 13.49
CA VAL A 190 8.13 3.25 12.13
C VAL A 190 6.60 3.27 12.11
N SER A 191 5.98 4.16 11.31
CA SER A 191 4.54 4.13 11.07
C SER A 191 4.15 2.84 10.34
N GLY A 192 3.13 2.12 10.83
CA GLY A 192 2.66 0.89 10.19
C GLY A 192 2.26 1.12 8.73
N GLY A 193 1.59 2.24 8.45
CA GLY A 193 1.21 2.58 7.09
C GLY A 193 2.40 2.81 6.15
N ILE A 194 3.48 3.44 6.63
CA ILE A 194 4.72 3.62 5.84
C ILE A 194 5.37 2.26 5.57
N PHE A 195 5.41 1.39 6.57
CA PHE A 195 5.97 0.05 6.46
C PHE A 195 5.23 -0.77 5.39
N ASP A 196 3.90 -0.88 5.52
CA ASP A 196 3.06 -1.67 4.60
C ASP A 196 3.17 -1.14 3.16
N PHE A 197 3.11 0.19 3.01
CA PHE A 197 3.22 0.84 1.70
C PHE A 197 4.59 0.60 1.05
N ALA A 198 5.68 0.82 1.78
CA ALA A 198 7.03 0.72 1.23
C ALA A 198 7.32 -0.69 0.73
N LEU A 199 6.99 -1.70 1.55
CA LEU A 199 7.21 -3.09 1.19
C LEU A 199 6.35 -3.50 -0.01
N PHE A 200 5.07 -3.15 -0.03
CA PHE A 200 4.23 -3.45 -1.19
C PHE A 200 4.78 -2.84 -2.48
N MET A 201 5.19 -1.57 -2.44
CA MET A 201 5.68 -0.87 -3.63
C MET A 201 6.98 -1.46 -4.17
N VAL A 202 7.97 -1.73 -3.32
CA VAL A 202 9.27 -2.28 -3.75
C VAL A 202 9.08 -3.64 -4.42
N HIS A 203 8.22 -4.49 -3.85
CA HIS A 203 8.06 -5.87 -4.32
C HIS A 203 7.14 -6.04 -5.52
N ASN A 204 6.22 -5.09 -5.76
CA ASN A 204 5.12 -5.30 -6.71
C ASN A 204 4.97 -4.22 -7.77
N ALA A 205 5.47 -2.99 -7.57
CA ALA A 205 5.18 -1.90 -8.49
C ALA A 205 5.67 -2.16 -9.93
N LYS A 206 6.91 -2.69 -10.08
CA LYS A 206 7.47 -3.02 -11.41
C LYS A 206 6.67 -4.12 -12.10
N GLU A 207 6.29 -5.16 -11.36
CA GLU A 207 5.54 -6.30 -11.87
C GLU A 207 4.12 -5.92 -12.29
N LEU A 208 3.43 -5.10 -11.47
CA LEU A 208 2.10 -4.59 -11.79
C LEU A 208 2.12 -3.77 -13.09
N VAL A 209 3.10 -2.86 -13.23
CA VAL A 209 3.27 -2.05 -14.44
C VAL A 209 3.56 -2.93 -15.66
N ALA A 210 4.42 -3.94 -15.52
CA ALA A 210 4.71 -4.89 -16.60
C ALA A 210 3.46 -5.66 -17.06
N ARG A 211 2.50 -5.88 -16.16
CA ARG A 211 1.21 -6.54 -16.43
C ARG A 211 0.11 -5.58 -16.91
N GLY A 212 0.42 -4.31 -17.12
CA GLY A 212 -0.55 -3.30 -17.58
C GLY A 212 -1.49 -2.79 -16.49
N SER A 213 -1.17 -3.03 -15.22
CA SER A 213 -1.88 -2.50 -14.05
C SER A 213 -1.00 -1.46 -13.32
N GLY A 214 -1.60 -0.53 -12.59
CA GLY A 214 -0.86 0.32 -11.64
C GLY A 214 -0.80 -0.33 -10.26
N PRO A 215 0.06 0.09 -9.32
CA PRO A 215 -0.04 -0.33 -7.91
C PRO A 215 -1.18 0.43 -7.21
N PRO A 216 -2.39 -0.12 -7.08
CA PRO A 216 -3.53 0.63 -6.58
C PRO A 216 -3.49 0.51 -5.06
N THR A 217 -3.32 1.62 -4.38
CA THR A 217 -3.38 1.67 -2.91
C THR A 217 -4.62 2.43 -2.49
N SER A 218 -5.44 1.80 -1.65
CA SER A 218 -6.44 2.54 -0.88
C SER A 218 -5.74 3.25 0.28
N ILE A 219 -6.26 4.41 0.64
CA ILE A 219 -5.65 5.28 1.64
C ILE A 219 -6.68 5.46 2.76
N CYS A 220 -6.36 4.99 3.97
CA CYS A 220 -7.18 5.26 5.14
C CYS A 220 -6.75 6.58 5.80
N ARG A 221 -7.69 7.54 5.91
CA ARG A 221 -7.60 8.83 6.66
C ARG A 221 -6.36 9.71 6.35
N SER A 222 -6.55 10.80 5.60
CA SER A 222 -5.63 11.96 5.49
C SER A 222 -4.17 11.72 5.04
N TRP A 223 -3.92 10.92 3.99
CA TRP A 223 -2.58 10.86 3.36
C TRP A 223 -2.35 11.87 2.22
N LYS A 224 -3.38 12.61 1.78
CA LYS A 224 -3.39 13.33 0.50
C LYS A 224 -2.19 14.26 0.27
N ALA A 225 -1.67 14.91 1.32
CA ALA A 225 -0.56 15.87 1.18
C ALA A 225 0.84 15.22 1.11
N ILE A 226 1.05 14.12 1.84
CA ILE A 226 2.34 13.40 1.86
C ILE A 226 2.48 12.55 0.58
N TRP A 227 1.39 11.93 0.15
CA TRP A 227 1.35 11.07 -1.04
C TRP A 227 1.77 11.78 -2.33
N LYS A 228 1.28 13.02 -2.56
CA LYS A 228 1.70 13.82 -3.73
C LYS A 228 3.21 14.07 -3.76
N ARG A 229 3.88 14.16 -2.60
CA ARG A 229 5.32 14.38 -2.50
C ARG A 229 6.14 13.11 -2.73
N VAL A 230 5.60 11.95 -2.33
CA VAL A 230 6.18 10.61 -2.58
C VAL A 230 6.09 10.24 -4.06
N CYS A 231 4.90 10.32 -4.67
CA CYS A 231 4.72 9.92 -6.06
C CYS A 231 5.27 10.96 -7.06
N GLY A 232 5.28 12.24 -6.69
CA GLY A 232 5.72 13.33 -7.57
C GLY A 232 7.23 13.41 -7.82
N THR A 233 8.06 12.72 -7.02
CA THR A 233 9.53 12.84 -7.09
C THR A 233 10.24 11.72 -7.84
N ARG A 234 9.58 10.59 -8.18
CA ARG A 234 10.22 9.45 -8.86
C ARG A 234 9.48 8.83 -10.06
N PHE A 235 8.22 9.18 -10.31
CA PHE A 235 7.45 8.64 -11.44
C PHE A 235 7.22 9.67 -12.54
N SER A 236 8.29 10.26 -13.09
CA SER A 236 8.22 10.94 -14.38
C SER A 236 8.50 9.92 -15.49
N SER A 237 7.45 9.35 -16.08
CA SER A 237 7.57 8.69 -17.39
C SER A 237 8.08 9.71 -18.41
N PRO A 238 9.02 9.35 -19.31
CA PRO A 238 9.47 10.26 -20.35
C PRO A 238 8.28 10.60 -21.25
N ARG A 239 7.88 11.88 -21.23
CA ARG A 239 6.86 12.43 -22.12
C ARG A 239 7.22 12.08 -23.56
N ARG A 240 6.54 11.10 -24.17
CA ARG A 240 6.50 10.99 -25.63
C ARG A 240 5.81 12.25 -26.15
N LYS A 241 6.54 13.04 -26.93
CA LYS A 241 5.99 14.19 -27.67
C LYS A 241 4.81 13.69 -28.53
N PRO A 242 3.66 14.39 -28.57
CA PRO A 242 2.62 14.06 -29.52
C PRO A 242 3.13 14.41 -30.92
N SER A 243 3.40 13.40 -31.74
CA SER A 243 3.58 13.59 -33.18
C SER A 243 2.24 14.01 -33.76
N ALA A 244 2.27 15.12 -34.49
CA ALA A 244 1.16 15.67 -35.24
C ALA A 244 0.47 14.58 -36.09
N CYS A 245 -0.81 14.32 -35.83
CA CYS A 245 -1.67 13.67 -36.81
C CYS A 245 -2.81 14.62 -37.14
N ARG A 246 -2.94 14.85 -38.44
CA ARG A 246 -3.70 15.91 -39.09
C ARG A 246 -5.19 15.78 -38.84
N ALA A 247 -5.83 16.95 -38.84
CA ALA A 247 -7.25 17.13 -38.98
C ALA A 247 -7.83 16.30 -40.14
N ALA A 248 -8.88 15.54 -39.86
CA ALA A 248 -9.91 15.22 -40.84
C ALA A 248 -11.26 15.46 -40.15
N ARG A 249 -11.86 16.59 -40.49
CA ARG A 249 -13.28 16.87 -40.31
C ARG A 249 -14.07 15.76 -41.00
N PHE A 250 -15.04 15.17 -40.31
CA PHE A 250 -16.32 14.86 -40.96
C PHE A 250 -17.45 15.04 -39.96
N ALA A 251 -18.50 15.68 -40.46
CA ALA A 251 -19.57 16.26 -39.70
C ALA A 251 -20.88 15.49 -39.94
N ARG A 252 -21.74 15.49 -38.92
CA ARG A 252 -23.22 15.46 -38.94
C ARG A 252 -23.95 14.15 -39.30
N ARG A 253 -25.11 14.04 -38.61
CA ARG A 253 -26.29 13.15 -38.75
C ARG A 253 -26.16 11.85 -37.95
N CYS A 254 -26.96 11.54 -36.93
CA CYS A 254 -28.24 12.05 -36.43
C CYS A 254 -28.21 12.15 -34.89
#